data_AF-A0A2D5WBX6-F1
#
_entry.id   AF-A0A2D5WBX6-F1
#
_cell.length_a   1.000
_cell.length_b   1.000
_cell.length_c   1.000
_cell.angle_alpha   90.00
_cell.angle_beta   90.00
_cell.angle_gamma   90.00
#
_symmetry.space_group_name_H-M   'P 1'
#
loop_
_entity.id
_entity.type
_entity.pdbx_description
1 polymer ?
#
loop_
_entity_poly.entity_id
_entity_poly.type
_entity_poly.pdbx_seq_one_letter_code
_entity_poly.pdbx_strand_id
1 'polypeptide(L)'
;MACPDARGQCADGGIAGQDAIAGIVHKQVGRYELIEFLGRGGMADVYLARVLGLADFKRLFAVKMIRSDLPEWTKFGQFFIDEARITVHLQHPNIVQMFDLGRCDTGPYLGMEYVDGPDLRQIAASRKVCPGFAPVIG
;
A
#
# COMPACT_ATOMS: atom_id res chain seq x y z
N MET A 1 22.42 -27.25 6.69
CA MET A 1 23.07 -26.05 7.29
C MET A 1 24.23 -25.64 6.41
N ALA A 2 23.99 -24.64 5.54
CA ALA A 2 24.94 -23.70 4.91
C ALA A 2 24.14 -22.90 3.86
N CYS A 3 24.00 -21.60 4.05
CA CYS A 3 23.22 -20.67 3.21
C CYS A 3 23.83 -20.52 1.79
N PRO A 4 23.00 -20.45 0.74
CA PRO A 4 23.37 -19.80 -0.51
C PRO A 4 23.22 -18.28 -0.40
N ASP A 5 23.85 -17.61 -1.35
CA ASP A 5 24.37 -16.25 -1.42
C ASP A 5 23.35 -15.10 -1.57
N ALA A 6 23.74 -13.96 -1.00
CA ALA A 6 23.03 -12.68 -1.01
C ALA A 6 23.27 -11.86 -2.30
N ARG A 7 23.09 -12.48 -3.48
CA ARG A 7 23.17 -11.78 -4.78
C ARG A 7 21.87 -11.87 -5.57
N GLY A 8 20.74 -11.65 -4.90
CA GLY A 8 19.40 -11.62 -5.50
C GLY A 8 19.36 -10.68 -6.70
N GLN A 9 19.56 -11.25 -7.88
CA GLN A 9 19.48 -10.61 -9.17
C GLN A 9 18.07 -10.02 -9.32
N CYS A 10 18.02 -8.75 -9.71
CA CYS A 10 16.80 -8.10 -10.14
C CYS A 10 16.25 -8.89 -11.34
N ALA A 11 15.15 -9.61 -11.13
CA ALA A 11 14.46 -10.27 -12.22
C ALA A 11 13.64 -9.21 -12.97
N ASP A 12 14.25 -8.70 -14.05
CA ASP A 12 13.62 -7.84 -15.05
C ASP A 12 12.61 -8.67 -15.85
N GLY A 13 11.43 -8.91 -15.27
CA GLY A 13 10.34 -9.66 -15.89
C GLY A 13 9.25 -8.74 -16.41
N GLY A 14 9.47 -8.11 -17.57
CA GLY A 14 8.50 -7.26 -18.24
C GLY A 14 7.36 -8.06 -18.88
N ILE A 15 6.12 -7.74 -18.50
CA ILE A 15 4.94 -7.85 -19.37
C ILE A 15 4.13 -6.57 -19.28
N ALA A 16 4.29 -5.73 -20.31
CA ALA A 16 3.64 -4.44 -20.43
C ALA A 16 2.16 -4.62 -20.86
N GLY A 17 1.24 -4.62 -19.89
CA GLY A 17 -0.19 -4.40 -20.16
C GLY A 17 -0.46 -2.91 -20.34
N GLN A 18 -0.69 -2.46 -21.57
CA GLN A 18 -0.91 -1.06 -21.93
C GLN A 18 -2.27 -0.56 -21.44
N ASP A 19 -2.31 0.12 -20.29
CA ASP A 19 -3.34 1.10 -19.94
C ASP A 19 -2.67 2.16 -19.05
N ALA A 20 -2.42 3.35 -19.58
CA ALA A 20 -1.90 4.46 -18.80
C ALA A 20 -3.05 5.11 -18.03
N ILE A 21 -3.05 4.96 -16.71
CA ILE A 21 -4.15 5.39 -15.85
C ILE A 21 -3.77 6.77 -15.30
N ALA A 22 -4.59 7.77 -15.62
CA ALA A 22 -4.31 9.16 -15.28
C ALA A 22 -4.10 9.32 -13.76
N GLY A 23 -2.90 9.74 -13.35
CA GLY A 23 -2.53 9.93 -11.94
C GLY A 23 -1.59 8.86 -11.35
N ILE A 24 -1.24 7.81 -12.10
CA ILE A 24 -0.23 6.83 -11.68
C ILE A 24 1.15 7.25 -12.20
N VAL A 25 2.02 7.74 -11.32
CA VAL A 25 3.41 8.14 -11.66
C VAL A 25 4.29 6.91 -11.93
N HIS A 26 4.03 5.78 -11.26
CA HIS A 26 4.77 4.53 -11.43
C HIS A 26 3.84 3.39 -11.77
N LYS A 27 3.97 2.84 -12.99
CA LYS A 27 3.17 1.70 -13.41
C LYS A 27 3.52 0.40 -12.66
N GLN A 28 4.76 0.28 -12.21
CA GLN A 28 5.27 -0.90 -11.52
C GLN A 28 6.13 -0.50 -10.33
N VAL A 29 5.88 -1.14 -9.18
CA VAL A 29 6.56 -0.89 -7.90
C VAL A 29 6.93 -2.23 -7.29
N GLY A 30 8.22 -2.56 -7.32
CA GLY A 30 8.67 -3.92 -7.01
C GLY A 30 7.94 -4.94 -7.90
N ARG A 31 7.29 -5.92 -7.28
CA ARG A 31 6.47 -6.93 -8.01
C ARG A 31 5.03 -6.51 -8.30
N TYR A 32 4.63 -5.32 -7.85
CA TYR A 32 3.25 -4.85 -7.92
C TYR A 32 3.03 -4.00 -9.17
N GLU A 33 2.05 -4.35 -9.98
CA GLU A 33 1.53 -3.50 -11.05
C GLU A 33 0.42 -2.62 -10.48
N LEU A 34 0.59 -1.31 -10.50
CA LEU A 34 -0.43 -0.38 -9.97
C LEU A 34 -1.58 -0.26 -10.96
N ILE A 35 -2.80 -0.44 -10.46
CA ILE A 35 -4.05 -0.47 -11.24
C ILE A 35 -4.92 0.76 -10.97
N GLU A 36 -4.99 1.22 -9.73
CA GLU A 36 -5.92 2.30 -9.41
C GLU A 36 -5.41 3.10 -8.21
N PHE A 37 -5.70 4.38 -8.16
CA PHE A 37 -5.49 5.17 -6.96
C PHE A 37 -6.70 5.00 -6.02
N LEU A 38 -6.46 4.48 -4.81
CA LEU A 38 -7.51 4.24 -3.81
C LEU A 38 -7.73 5.43 -2.89
N GLY A 39 -6.68 6.19 -2.59
CA GLY A 39 -6.82 7.35 -1.72
C GLY A 39 -5.52 7.98 -1.26
N ARG A 40 -5.65 9.21 -0.75
CA ARG A 40 -4.55 10.02 -0.21
C ARG A 40 -4.68 10.13 1.30
N GLY A 41 -3.65 9.68 2.01
CA GLY A 41 -3.44 9.96 3.43
C GLY A 41 -2.66 11.25 3.64
N GLY A 42 -2.29 11.52 4.90
CA GLY A 42 -1.45 12.67 5.23
C GLY A 42 -0.07 12.60 4.57
N MET A 43 0.62 11.47 4.73
CA MET A 43 2.00 11.26 4.29
C MET A 43 2.17 10.35 3.07
N ALA A 44 1.11 9.61 2.72
CA ALA A 44 1.20 8.54 1.75
C ALA A 44 -0.02 8.47 0.83
N ASP A 45 0.21 8.06 -0.41
CA ASP A 45 -0.81 7.68 -1.37
C ASP A 45 -0.97 6.15 -1.36
N VAL A 46 -2.19 5.66 -1.53
CA VAL A 46 -2.53 4.24 -1.56
C VAL A 46 -3.10 3.89 -2.92
N TYR A 47 -2.59 2.80 -3.49
CA TYR A 47 -2.98 2.30 -4.81
C TYR A 47 -3.48 0.86 -4.71
N LEU A 48 -4.47 0.51 -5.52
CA LEU A 48 -4.79 -0.86 -5.85
C LEU A 48 -3.71 -1.37 -6.79
N ALA A 49 -3.21 -2.56 -6.53
CA ALA A 49 -2.21 -3.20 -7.35
C ALA A 49 -2.52 -4.68 -7.55
N ARG A 50 -1.93 -5.27 -8.58
CA ARG A 50 -1.95 -6.72 -8.80
C ARG A 50 -0.54 -7.29 -8.84
N VAL A 51 -0.43 -8.53 -8.38
CA VAL A 51 0.73 -9.39 -8.66
C VAL A 51 0.25 -10.50 -9.58
N LEU A 52 1.01 -10.74 -10.64
CA LEU A 52 0.77 -11.82 -11.60
C LEU A 52 1.53 -13.07 -11.13
N GLY A 53 0.78 -14.16 -10.92
CA GLY A 53 1.30 -15.47 -10.58
C GLY A 53 1.41 -16.39 -11.80
N LEU A 54 1.67 -17.66 -11.55
CA LEU A 54 1.65 -18.70 -12.59
C LEU A 54 0.23 -18.86 -13.17
N ALA A 55 0.15 -19.22 -14.45
CA ALA A 55 -1.10 -19.53 -15.15
C ALA A 55 -2.18 -18.44 -15.05
N ASP A 56 -1.80 -17.18 -15.32
CA ASP A 56 -2.69 -16.00 -15.33
C ASP A 56 -3.39 -15.69 -14.00
N PHE A 57 -2.95 -16.30 -12.89
CA PHE A 57 -3.49 -16.00 -11.58
C PHE A 57 -3.15 -14.55 -11.18
N LYS A 58 -4.16 -13.78 -10.81
CA LYS A 58 -3.99 -12.39 -10.36
C LYS A 58 -4.47 -12.26 -8.94
N ARG A 59 -3.62 -11.71 -8.06
CA ARG A 59 -4.01 -11.36 -6.70
C ARG A 59 -3.91 -9.86 -6.50
N LEU A 60 -4.96 -9.28 -5.92
CA LEU A 60 -5.03 -7.87 -5.61
C LEU A 60 -4.36 -7.57 -4.27
N PHE A 61 -3.74 -6.39 -4.21
CA PHE A 61 -3.06 -5.85 -3.04
C PHE A 61 -3.29 -4.34 -2.99
N ALA A 62 -3.20 -3.77 -1.79
CA ALA A 62 -3.04 -2.34 -1.66
C ALA A 62 -1.54 -2.01 -1.52
N VAL A 63 -1.09 -0.93 -2.14
CA VAL A 63 0.30 -0.47 -2.11
C VAL A 63 0.31 0.95 -1.59
N LYS A 64 0.91 1.15 -0.41
CA LYS A 64 1.06 2.47 0.22
C LYS A 64 2.45 3.00 -0.09
N MET A 65 2.56 4.25 -0.55
CA MET A 65 3.83 4.90 -0.89
C MET A 65 3.86 6.34 -0.37
N ILE A 66 5.03 6.86 -0.04
CA ILE A 66 5.19 8.29 0.28
C ILE A 66 4.75 9.14 -0.91
N ARG A 67 4.02 10.21 -0.64
CA ARG A 67 3.57 11.15 -1.68
C ARG A 67 4.75 11.83 -2.35
N SER A 68 4.67 12.02 -3.66
CA SER A 68 5.73 12.68 -4.44
C SER A 68 5.88 14.18 -4.14
N ASP A 69 4.89 14.81 -3.52
CA ASP A 69 4.87 16.23 -3.17
C ASP A 69 5.45 16.55 -1.78
N LEU A 70 5.95 15.53 -1.06
CA LEU A 70 6.62 15.72 0.23
C LEU A 70 8.15 15.80 0.04
N PRO A 71 8.77 16.96 0.30
CA PRO A 71 10.17 17.23 -0.04
C PRO A 71 11.20 16.57 0.91
N GLU A 72 10.78 16.05 2.08
CA GLU A 72 11.69 15.45 3.07
C GLU A 72 11.49 13.95 3.22
N TRP A 73 12.13 13.19 2.32
CA TRP A 73 12.22 11.73 2.44
C TRP A 73 12.78 11.29 3.79
N THR A 74 13.73 12.05 4.36
CA THR A 74 14.45 11.70 5.59
C THR A 74 13.56 11.62 6.82
N LYS A 75 12.57 12.53 6.95
CA LYS A 75 11.69 12.57 8.13
C LYS A 75 10.44 11.71 7.94
N PHE A 76 9.75 11.87 6.80
CA PHE A 76 8.51 11.14 6.54
C PHE A 76 8.77 9.66 6.21
N GLY A 77 9.89 9.36 5.54
CA GLY A 77 10.31 7.99 5.28
C GLY A 77 10.61 7.23 6.57
N GLN A 78 11.18 7.88 7.59
CA GLN A 78 11.43 7.24 8.87
C GLN A 78 10.12 6.87 9.58
N PHE A 79 9.16 7.80 9.68
CA PHE A 79 7.84 7.49 10.25
C PHE A 79 7.12 6.37 9.51
N PHE A 80 7.24 6.32 8.19
CA PHE A 80 6.67 5.26 7.37
C PHE A 80 7.30 3.89 7.64
N ILE A 81 8.63 3.84 7.77
CA ILE A 81 9.34 2.62 8.13
C ILE A 81 9.01 2.19 9.56
N ASP A 82 8.84 3.14 10.49
CA ASP A 82 8.48 2.84 11.87
C ASP A 82 7.05 2.26 11.97
N GLU A 83 6.09 2.83 11.22
CA GLU A 83 4.72 2.30 11.10
C GLU A 83 4.73 0.86 10.55
N ALA A 84 5.56 0.61 9.53
CA ALA A 84 5.75 -0.71 8.95
C ALA A 84 6.32 -1.72 9.95
N ARG A 85 7.37 -1.33 10.70
CA ARG A 85 8.04 -2.19 11.69
C ARG A 85 7.10 -2.64 12.80
N ILE A 86 6.22 -1.75 13.24
CA ILE A 86 5.24 -2.10 14.28
C ILE A 86 4.23 -3.09 13.71
N THR A 87 3.69 -2.78 12.54
CA THR A 87 2.53 -3.50 12.02
C THR A 87 2.90 -4.83 11.34
N VAL A 88 4.16 -5.04 10.90
CA VAL A 88 4.59 -6.32 10.30
C VAL A 88 4.50 -7.51 11.27
N HIS A 89 4.57 -7.24 12.58
CA HIS A 89 4.47 -8.25 13.63
C HIS A 89 3.01 -8.55 14.03
N LEU A 90 2.04 -7.79 13.51
CA LEU A 90 0.63 -7.95 13.84
C LEU A 90 -0.02 -8.89 12.84
N GLN A 91 -0.47 -10.05 13.32
CA GLN A 91 -1.24 -11.02 12.56
C GLN A 91 -2.56 -11.25 13.28
N HIS A 92 -3.64 -10.68 12.75
CA HIS A 92 -4.97 -10.80 13.33
C HIS A 92 -6.04 -10.60 12.24
N PRO A 93 -7.16 -11.35 12.25
CA PRO A 93 -8.20 -11.26 11.21
C PRO A 93 -8.83 -9.86 11.04
N ASN A 94 -8.68 -8.98 12.03
CA ASN A 94 -9.20 -7.61 12.01
C ASN A 94 -8.11 -6.54 11.79
N ILE A 95 -6.89 -6.94 11.41
CA ILE A 95 -5.77 -6.04 11.11
C ILE A 95 -5.31 -6.35 9.69
N VAL A 96 -5.22 -5.31 8.86
CA VAL A 96 -4.71 -5.43 7.49
C VAL A 96 -3.31 -6.05 7.52
N GLN A 97 -3.16 -7.21 6.88
CA GLN A 97 -1.88 -7.91 6.85
C GLN A 97 -0.90 -7.21 5.91
N MET A 98 0.32 -6.99 6.39
CA MET A 98 1.44 -6.61 5.52
C MET A 98 2.12 -7.84 4.93
N PHE A 99 2.46 -7.74 3.64
CA PHE A 99 3.14 -8.78 2.89
C PHE A 99 4.56 -8.39 2.46
N ASP A 100 4.80 -7.11 2.22
CA ASP A 100 6.08 -6.63 1.69
C ASP A 100 6.41 -5.21 2.19
N LEU A 101 7.69 -4.98 2.45
CA LEU A 101 8.29 -3.67 2.68
C LEU A 101 9.50 -3.58 1.77
N GLY A 102 9.43 -2.69 0.78
CA GLY A 102 10.48 -2.53 -0.20
C GLY A 102 10.81 -1.06 -0.45
N ARG A 103 11.66 -0.83 -1.45
CA ARG A 103 12.06 0.50 -1.89
C ARG A 103 12.02 0.57 -3.42
N CYS A 104 11.48 1.66 -3.94
CA CYS A 104 11.49 2.03 -5.36
C CYS A 104 12.14 3.42 -5.52
N ASP A 105 12.17 3.92 -6.75
CA ASP A 105 12.82 5.19 -7.09
C ASP A 105 12.26 6.39 -6.30
N THR A 106 10.99 6.36 -5.93
CA THR A 106 10.33 7.41 -5.14
C THR A 106 10.43 7.23 -3.63
N GLY A 107 10.94 6.08 -3.15
CA GLY A 107 11.08 5.82 -1.72
C GLY A 107 10.56 4.46 -1.26
N PRO A 108 10.31 4.29 0.05
CA PRO A 108 9.79 3.04 0.58
C PRO A 108 8.34 2.85 0.14
N TYR A 109 7.97 1.59 -0.07
CA TYR A 109 6.59 1.18 -0.34
C TYR A 109 6.20 0.03 0.57
N LEU A 110 4.91 -0.11 0.82
CA LEU A 110 4.31 -1.21 1.58
C LEU A 110 3.29 -1.95 0.74
N GLY A 111 3.51 -3.25 0.55
CA GLY A 111 2.53 -4.15 -0.03
C GLY A 111 1.69 -4.77 1.08
N MET A 112 0.39 -4.51 1.05
CA MET A 112 -0.56 -4.92 2.09
C MET A 112 -1.79 -5.58 1.50
N GLU A 113 -2.55 -6.27 2.35
CA GLU A 113 -3.85 -6.83 2.00
C GLU A 113 -4.77 -5.74 1.46
N TYR A 114 -5.42 -6.05 0.33
CA TYR A 114 -6.50 -5.24 -0.18
C TYR A 114 -7.80 -5.68 0.50
N VAL A 115 -8.46 -4.74 1.17
CA VAL A 115 -9.78 -4.94 1.77
C VAL A 115 -10.80 -4.24 0.89
N ASP A 116 -11.72 -5.01 0.33
CA ASP A 116 -12.85 -4.47 -0.42
C ASP A 116 -13.94 -4.02 0.57
N GLY A 117 -14.07 -2.71 0.75
CA GLY A 117 -15.05 -2.12 1.66
C GLY A 117 -14.80 -0.64 1.91
N PRO A 118 -15.78 0.05 2.52
CA PRO A 118 -15.65 1.46 2.81
C PRO A 118 -14.67 1.71 3.95
N ASP A 119 -13.90 2.80 3.85
CA ASP A 119 -13.07 3.25 4.97
C ASP A 119 -13.92 3.89 6.08
N LEU A 120 -13.33 4.06 7.27
CA LEU A 120 -14.03 4.65 8.42
C LEU A 120 -14.51 6.07 8.15
N ARG A 121 -13.83 6.85 7.29
CA ARG A 121 -14.24 8.21 6.95
C ARG A 121 -15.51 8.18 6.11
N GLN A 122 -15.60 7.28 5.15
CA GLN A 122 -16.80 7.05 4.34
C GLN A 122 -17.97 6.56 5.21
N ILE A 123 -17.71 5.66 6.17
CA ILE A 123 -18.72 5.20 7.13
C ILE A 123 -19.18 6.35 8.03
N ALA A 124 -18.25 7.17 8.55
CA ALA A 124 -18.58 8.32 9.40
C ALA A 124 -19.40 9.37 8.65
N ALA A 125 -19.07 9.64 7.37
CA ALA A 125 -19.79 10.59 6.53
C ALA A 125 -21.18 10.09 6.10
N SER A 126 -21.35 8.78 5.91
CA SER A 126 -22.63 8.16 5.52
C SER A 126 -23.58 7.92 6.69
N ARG A 127 -23.09 8.04 7.93
CA ARG A 127 -23.95 8.03 9.12
C ARG A 127 -24.78 9.31 9.20
N LYS A 128 -26.08 9.20 8.90
CA LYS A 128 -27.07 10.05 9.59
C LYS A 128 -26.90 9.78 11.08
N VAL A 129 -26.35 10.73 11.82
CA VAL A 129 -26.35 10.67 13.30
C VAL A 129 -27.80 10.45 13.70
N CYS A 130 -28.09 9.32 14.37
CA CYS A 130 -29.40 9.12 14.96
C CYS A 130 -29.65 10.31 15.90
N PRO A 131 -30.73 11.08 15.72
CA PRO A 131 -31.04 12.20 16.60
C PRO A 131 -31.23 11.63 18.01
N GLY A 132 -30.20 11.74 18.85
CA GLY A 132 -30.16 11.09 20.16
C GLY A 132 -28.77 10.67 20.64
N PHE A 133 -27.78 10.53 19.76
CA PHE A 133 -26.38 10.29 20.17
C PHE A 133 -25.59 11.61 20.15
N ALA A 134 -25.71 12.39 21.22
CA ALA A 134 -24.80 13.51 21.45
C ALA A 134 -23.39 12.95 21.72
N PRO A 135 -22.34 13.42 21.04
CA PRO A 135 -20.99 12.99 21.34
C PRO A 135 -20.58 13.59 22.69
N VAL A 136 -20.35 12.75 23.70
CA VAL A 136 -19.65 13.15 24.92
C VAL A 136 -18.17 13.17 24.57
N ILE A 137 -17.71 14.29 24.01
CA ILE A 137 -16.28 14.57 23.89
C ILE A 137 -15.91 15.38 25.13
N GLY A 138 -15.26 14.70 26.08
CA GLY A 138 -14.41 15.32 27.09
C GLY A 138 -12.99 15.47 26.58
#